data_AF-A0A8T1TV55-F1
#
_entry.id   AF-A0A8T1TV55-F1
#
_cell.length_a   1.000
_cell.length_b   1.000
_cell.length_c   1.000
_cell.angle_alpha   90.00
_cell.angle_beta   90.00
_cell.angle_gamma   90.00
#
_symmetry.space_group_name_H-M   'P 1'
#
loop_
_entity.id
_entity.type
_entity.pdbx_description
1 polymer ?
#
loop_
_entity_poly.entity_id
_entity_poly.type
_entity_poly.pdbx_seq_one_letter_code
_entity_poly.pdbx_strand_id
1 'polypeptide(L)'
;MSRLLVELGYSYVVGEKRHIFMESPGNVAFRETYLAKKLPNRITFVGRRRPEVYLDESFCNVHHVTNKTWLTSDKVRYAKSGKGARYCKTNCCFAGLLL
;
A
#
# COMPACT_ATOMS: atom_id res chain seq x y z
N MET A 1 -27.58 -16.19 -1.87
CA MET A 1 -26.59 -16.44 -0.79
C MET A 1 -26.26 -15.20 0.04
N SER A 2 -26.19 -13.99 -0.54
CA SER A 2 -25.87 -12.76 0.22
C SER A 2 -26.90 -12.40 1.30
N ARG A 3 -28.21 -12.55 1.01
CA ARG A 3 -29.30 -12.19 1.94
C ARG A 3 -29.29 -12.99 3.24
N LEU A 4 -29.14 -14.32 3.16
CA LEU A 4 -29.06 -15.20 4.34
C LEU A 4 -27.85 -14.88 5.24
N LEU A 5 -26.72 -14.49 4.66
CA LEU A 5 -25.52 -14.14 5.41
C LEU A 5 -25.70 -12.83 6.18
N VAL A 6 -26.39 -11.85 5.59
CA VAL A 6 -26.74 -10.60 6.29
C VAL A 6 -27.73 -10.86 7.42
N GLU A 7 -28.75 -11.69 7.20
CA GLU A 7 -29.74 -12.08 8.22
C GLU A 7 -29.08 -12.82 9.41
N LEU A 8 -28.00 -13.57 9.16
CA LEU A 8 -27.19 -14.24 10.17
C LEU A 8 -26.11 -13.34 10.83
N GLY A 9 -26.09 -12.04 10.51
CA GLY A 9 -25.16 -11.07 11.11
C GLY A 9 -23.74 -11.06 10.51
N TYR A 10 -23.54 -11.65 9.32
CA TYR A 10 -22.25 -11.60 8.62
C TYR A 10 -22.16 -10.36 7.73
N SER A 11 -21.03 -9.67 7.80
CA SER A 11 -20.69 -8.53 6.96
C SER A 11 -19.58 -8.89 5.97
N TYR A 12 -19.59 -8.18 4.85
CA TYR A 12 -18.59 -8.39 3.80
C TYR A 12 -17.41 -7.45 4.05
N VAL A 13 -16.34 -8.00 4.64
CA VAL A 13 -15.20 -7.22 5.14
C VAL A 13 -13.99 -7.35 4.22
N VAL A 14 -13.30 -6.22 4.00
CA VAL A 14 -11.99 -6.15 3.33
C VAL A 14 -10.90 -6.27 4.38
N GLY A 15 -9.93 -7.15 4.17
CA GLY A 15 -8.84 -7.32 5.13
C GLY A 15 -7.94 -6.08 5.20
N GLU A 16 -7.62 -5.62 6.41
CA GLU A 16 -6.70 -4.50 6.62
C GLU A 16 -5.25 -4.96 6.48
N LYS A 17 -4.44 -4.18 5.76
CA LYS A 17 -2.97 -4.29 5.80
C LYS A 17 -2.46 -3.35 6.88
N ARG A 18 -1.74 -3.87 7.87
CA ARG A 18 -1.02 -3.07 8.87
C ARG A 18 0.47 -3.39 8.79
N HIS A 19 1.29 -2.36 8.59
CA HIS A 19 2.73 -2.49 8.75
C HIS A 19 3.06 -2.10 10.19
N ILE A 20 3.47 -3.06 11.02
CA ILE A 20 3.59 -2.92 12.48
C ILE A 20 4.53 -1.79 12.94
N PHE A 21 5.48 -1.38 12.09
CA PHE A 21 6.45 -0.32 12.41
C PHE A 21 6.13 1.03 11.74
N MET A 22 5.02 1.15 11.00
CA MET A 22 4.71 2.34 10.22
C MET A 22 4.73 3.63 11.05
N GLU A 23 4.12 3.58 12.23
CA GLU A 23 3.97 4.72 13.15
C GLU A 23 4.98 4.68 14.31
N SER A 24 6.07 3.92 14.19
CA SER A 24 7.13 3.97 15.19
C SER A 24 7.78 5.37 15.19
N PRO A 25 8.15 5.93 16.36
CA PRO A 25 8.64 7.31 16.46
C PRO A 25 9.89 7.55 15.59
N GLY A 26 10.75 6.54 15.44
CA GLY A 26 11.91 6.61 14.55
C GLY A 26 11.52 6.71 13.07
N ASN A 27 10.51 5.97 12.62
CA ASN A 27 10.05 6.03 11.23
C ASN A 27 9.30 7.33 10.92
N VAL A 28 8.57 7.89 11.89
CA VAL A 28 7.93 9.20 11.75
C VAL A 28 8.98 10.29 11.59
N ALA A 29 9.98 10.35 12.48
CA ALA A 29 11.09 11.32 12.38
C ALA A 29 11.89 11.16 11.07
N PHE A 30 12.15 9.91 10.64
CA PHE A 30 12.79 9.65 9.36
C PHE A 30 11.95 10.15 8.18
N ARG A 31 10.63 9.95 8.21
CA ARG A 31 9.72 10.39 7.15
C ARG A 31 9.67 11.92 7.05
N GLU A 32 9.63 12.63 8.17
CA GLU A 32 9.67 14.09 8.22
C GLU A 32 10.95 14.64 7.60
N THR A 33 12.12 14.10 8.01
CA THR A 33 13.41 14.51 7.44
C THR A 33 13.55 14.18 5.95
N TYR A 34 13.02 13.03 5.51
CA TYR A 34 12.98 12.63 4.10
C TYR A 34 12.13 13.59 3.27
N LEU A 35 10.92 13.92 3.73
CA LEU A 35 10.02 14.84 3.04
C LEU A 35 10.63 16.25 2.94
N ALA A 36 11.23 16.77 4.02
CA ALA A 36 11.90 18.06 4.02
C ALA A 36 13.01 18.15 2.95
N LYS A 37 13.77 17.08 2.72
CA LYS A 37 14.79 17.01 1.65
C LYS A 37 14.19 16.98 0.25
N LYS A 38 12.98 16.44 0.07
CA LYS A 38 12.30 16.31 -1.24
C LYS A 38 11.48 17.54 -1.62
N LEU A 39 10.98 18.31 -0.65
CA LEU A 39 10.26 19.56 -0.87
C LEU A 39 10.95 20.55 -1.85
N PRO A 40 12.25 20.88 -1.72
CA PRO A 40 12.90 21.85 -2.61
C PRO A 40 12.93 21.40 -4.08
N ASN A 41 12.99 20.08 -4.33
CA ASN A 41 12.93 19.52 -5.68
C ASN A 41 11.50 19.58 -6.27
N ARG A 42 10.47 19.67 -5.44
CA ARG A 42 9.06 19.79 -5.85
C ARG A 42 8.64 21.25 -6.11
N ILE A 43 9.09 22.17 -5.25
CA ILE A 43 8.61 23.57 -5.16
C ILE A 43 9.27 24.51 -6.18
N THR A 44 10.38 24.11 -6.80
CA THR A 44 11.10 24.93 -7.78
C THR A 44 10.25 25.19 -9.04
N PHE A 45 9.50 26.29 -9.01
CA PHE A 45 8.53 26.73 -10.03
C PHE A 45 9.19 27.34 -11.27
N VAL A 46 10.50 27.68 -11.25
CA VAL A 46 11.12 28.54 -12.28
C VAL A 46 12.51 28.07 -12.75
N GLY A 47 12.81 26.76 -12.88
CA GLY A 47 14.11 26.49 -13.54
C GLY A 47 14.55 25.08 -13.88
N ARG A 48 14.15 24.05 -13.13
CA ARG A 48 14.31 22.61 -13.47
C ARG A 48 14.03 21.79 -12.21
N ARG A 49 13.02 20.93 -12.25
CA ARG A 49 12.97 19.79 -11.31
C ARG A 49 14.13 18.86 -11.65
N ARG A 50 14.90 18.44 -10.65
CA ARG A 50 15.91 17.39 -10.86
C ARG A 50 15.16 16.10 -11.16
N PRO A 51 15.45 15.42 -12.29
CA PRO A 51 14.83 14.15 -12.59
C PRO A 51 15.21 13.14 -11.53
N GLU A 52 14.21 12.57 -10.87
CA GLU A 52 14.41 11.50 -9.90
C GLU A 52 13.77 10.23 -10.44
N VAL A 53 14.57 9.17 -10.44
CA VAL A 53 14.14 7.84 -10.85
C VAL A 53 13.98 7.00 -9.59
N TYR A 54 12.79 6.47 -9.42
CA TYR A 54 12.44 5.60 -8.29
C TYR A 54 12.38 4.17 -8.77
N LEU A 55 13.16 3.31 -8.13
CA LEU A 55 13.14 1.87 -8.34
C LEU A 55 12.36 1.22 -7.21
N ASP A 56 11.41 0.36 -7.55
CA ASP A 56 10.65 -0.41 -6.58
C ASP A 56 10.44 -1.84 -7.06
N GLU A 57 10.41 -2.77 -6.12
CA GLU A 57 10.14 -4.17 -6.39
C GLU A 57 8.71 -4.51 -5.97
N SER A 58 7.90 -4.94 -6.92
CA SER A 58 6.56 -5.43 -6.63
C SER A 58 6.46 -6.94 -6.84
N PHE A 59 5.90 -7.62 -5.84
CA PHE A 59 5.56 -9.04 -5.93
C PHE A 59 4.14 -9.19 -6.40
N CYS A 60 3.94 -9.91 -7.51
CA CYS A 60 2.63 -10.29 -7.98
C CYS A 60 2.38 -11.78 -7.68
N ASN A 61 1.26 -12.06 -7.02
CA ASN A 61 0.85 -13.44 -6.76
C ASN A 61 0.38 -14.10 -8.06
N VAL A 62 0.80 -15.35 -8.28
CA VAL A 62 0.41 -16.14 -9.46
C VAL A 62 -1.10 -16.46 -9.45
N HIS A 63 -1.68 -16.65 -8.26
CA HIS A 63 -3.11 -16.87 -8.08
C HIS A 63 -3.75 -15.73 -7.31
N HIS A 64 -4.79 -15.13 -7.90
CA HIS A 64 -5.59 -14.09 -7.25
C HIS A 64 -6.49 -14.76 -6.20
N VAL A 65 -6.16 -14.60 -4.91
CA VAL A 65 -7.08 -14.99 -3.83
C VAL A 65 -8.00 -13.80 -3.58
N THR A 66 -9.31 -14.03 -3.55
CA THR A 66 -10.29 -12.98 -3.28
C THR A 66 -10.01 -12.35 -1.91
N ASN A 67 -9.74 -11.04 -1.92
CA ASN A 67 -9.44 -10.23 -0.74
C ASN A 67 -10.65 -10.01 0.19
N LYS A 68 -11.81 -10.56 -0.17
CA LYS A 68 -13.09 -10.30 0.47
C LYS A 68 -13.71 -11.62 0.93
N THR A 69 -14.21 -11.65 2.17
CA THR A 69 -14.93 -12.79 2.74
C THR A 69 -16.01 -12.29 3.67
N TRP A 70 -17.00 -13.14 3.91
CA TRP A 70 -18.02 -12.93 4.93
C TRP A 70 -17.43 -13.28 6.31
N LEU A 71 -17.43 -12.31 7.24
CA LEU A 71 -17.07 -12.50 8.64
C LEU A 71 -18.14 -11.87 9.54
N THR A 72 -18.23 -12.33 10.78
CA THR A 72 -19.01 -11.66 11.83
C THR A 72 -18.40 -10.28 12.12
N SER A 73 -19.23 -9.29 12.45
CA SER A 73 -18.84 -7.89 12.74
C SER A 73 -17.70 -7.75 13.75
N ASP A 74 -17.57 -8.70 14.66
CA ASP A 74 -16.70 -8.61 15.83
C ASP A 74 -15.26 -9.06 15.53
N LYS A 75 -15.02 -9.56 14.30
CA LYS A 75 -13.75 -10.17 13.92
C LYS A 75 -13.04 -9.35 12.85
N VAL A 76 -11.87 -8.82 13.23
CA VAL A 76 -10.95 -8.17 12.29
C VAL A 76 -10.21 -9.23 11.48
N ARG A 77 -10.28 -9.13 10.14
CA ARG A 77 -9.46 -9.95 9.25
C ARG A 77 -8.20 -9.20 8.87
N TYR A 78 -7.05 -9.75 9.25
CA TYR A 78 -5.78 -9.31 8.69
C TYR A 78 -5.61 -9.85 7.27
N ALA A 79 -5.08 -9.02 6.37
CA ALA A 79 -4.71 -9.49 5.04
C ALA A 79 -3.72 -10.67 5.16
N LYS A 80 -4.00 -11.80 4.48
CA LYS A 80 -3.06 -12.93 4.45
C LYS A 80 -1.75 -12.42 3.85
N SER A 81 -0.61 -12.81 4.43
CA SER A 81 0.75 -12.45 3.97
C SER A 81 1.10 -12.94 2.54
N GLY A 82 0.14 -13.55 1.83
CA GLY A 82 0.24 -13.85 0.40
C GLY A 82 1.38 -14.81 0.05
N LYS A 83 1.85 -15.66 0.97
CA LYS A 83 2.98 -16.61 0.77
C LYS A 83 2.64 -17.79 -0.15
N GLY A 84 1.98 -17.54 -1.28
CA GLY A 84 1.93 -18.47 -2.42
C GLY A 84 3.09 -18.19 -3.40
N ALA A 85 3.14 -18.91 -4.52
CA ALA A 85 4.08 -18.62 -5.60
C ALA A 85 3.87 -17.18 -6.12
N ARG A 86 4.96 -16.41 -6.23
CA ARG A 86 4.96 -15.02 -6.70
C ARG A 86 6.12 -14.84 -7.67
N TYR A 87 5.98 -13.87 -8.55
CA TYR A 87 7.10 -13.36 -9.31
C TYR A 87 7.41 -11.93 -8.87
N CYS A 88 8.70 -11.57 -8.85
CA CYS A 88 9.16 -10.22 -8.58
C CYS A 88 9.25 -9.45 -9.91
N LYS A 89 8.76 -8.21 -9.93
CA LYS A 89 8.97 -7.26 -11.03
C LYS A 89 9.66 -6.03 -10.47
N THR A 90 10.79 -5.66 -11.07
CA THR A 90 11.44 -4.38 -10.85
C THR A 90 10.72 -3.31 -11.67
N ASN A 91 10.23 -2.28 -10.99
CA ASN A 91 9.57 -1.14 -11.61
C ASN A 91 10.47 0.08 -11.52
N CYS A 92 10.42 0.90 -12.55
CA CYS A 92 11.14 2.15 -12.64
C CYS A 92 10.11 3.26 -12.88
N CYS A 93 10.02 4.21 -11.96
CA CYS A 93 9.09 5.34 -12.05
C CYS A 93 9.90 6.64 -12.15
N PHE A 94 9.64 7.40 -13.21
CA PHE A 94 10.26 8.70 -13.41
C PHE A 94 9.38 9.77 -12.77
N ALA A 95 9.89 10.53 -11.80
CA ALA A 95 9.16 11.62 -11.16
C ALA A 95 9.25 12.93 -11.98
N GLY A 96 9.19 12.82 -13.31
CA GLY A 96 9.16 13.94 -14.25
C GLY A 96 8.02 13.73 -15.23
N LEU A 97 7.26 14.80 -15.49
CA LEU A 97 5.99 14.86 -16.24
C LEU A 97 4.74 14.36 -15.51
N LEU A 98 4.23 15.22 -14.63
CA LEU A 98 2.81 15.56 -14.67
C LEU A 98 2.77 17.08 -14.90
N LEU A 99 2.62 17.44 -16.18
CA LEU A 99 2.13 18.75 -16.60
C LEU A 99 0.61 18.74 -16.47
#